data_AF-D7A461-F1
#
_entry.id   AF-D7A461-F1
#
_cell.length_a   1.000
_cell.length_b   1.000
_cell.length_c   1.000
_cell.angle_alpha   90.00
_cell.angle_beta   90.00
_cell.angle_gamma   90.00
#
_symmetry.space_group_name_H-M   'P 1'
#
loop_
_entity.id
_entity.type
_entity.pdbx_description
1 polymer ?
#
loop_
_entity_poly.entity_id
_entity_poly.type
_entity_poly.pdbx_seq_one_letter_code
_entity_poly.pdbx_strand_id
1 'polypeptide(L)'
;MNDDRKAKVATGADWIIPVLGAIFATYYLISIKDLDWEAKVSGVFCAVMLFGLIGIFALRTAIGLLRGTHYLEFRSLYESHRLAVLRGSLFALTVTSVAVIPWAGFTLSTFGFLFACFLWLQRMSVRAAAITAGALALGGYVLFILILRTSFPQGPFESLVSTLTGL
;
A
#
# COMPACT_ATOMS: atom_id res chain seq x y z
N MET A 1 0.71 40.84 17.13
CA MET A 1 -0.34 39.80 17.19
C MET A 1 -0.56 39.35 15.75
N ASN A 2 0.29 38.44 15.25
CA ASN A 2 0.26 37.98 13.86
C ASN A 2 -0.76 36.84 13.76
N ASP A 3 -1.80 37.07 12.97
CA ASP A 3 -2.86 36.11 12.67
C ASP A 3 -2.30 35.09 11.67
N ASP A 4 -1.73 34.00 12.20
CA ASP A 4 -1.28 32.86 11.43
C ASP A 4 -2.48 32.26 10.71
N ARG A 5 -2.51 32.51 9.39
CA ARG A 5 -3.43 31.94 8.41
C ARG A 5 -3.75 30.49 8.78
N LYS A 6 -4.96 30.28 9.31
CA LYS A 6 -5.62 28.97 9.38
C LYS A 6 -5.73 28.42 7.96
N ALA A 7 -4.67 27.78 7.48
CA ALA A 7 -4.66 27.09 6.21
C ALA A 7 -5.68 25.96 6.31
N LYS A 8 -6.87 26.19 5.73
CA LYS A 8 -7.93 25.22 5.59
C LYS A 8 -7.35 24.02 4.84
N VAL A 9 -7.39 22.84 5.45
CA VAL A 9 -6.83 21.61 4.85
C VAL A 9 -7.85 21.06 3.86
N ALA A 10 -7.46 20.97 2.60
CA ALA A 10 -8.28 20.39 1.53
C ALA A 10 -8.20 18.86 1.60
N THR A 11 -9.33 18.20 1.91
CA THR A 11 -9.36 16.74 2.18
C THR A 11 -10.05 15.94 1.07
N GLY A 12 -10.59 16.60 0.04
CA GLY A 12 -11.33 15.93 -1.04
C GLY A 12 -10.49 14.91 -1.81
N ALA A 13 -9.23 15.23 -2.09
CA ALA A 13 -8.30 14.32 -2.76
C ALA A 13 -7.92 13.10 -1.88
N ASP A 14 -7.94 13.25 -0.57
CA ASP A 14 -7.53 12.20 0.37
C ASP A 14 -8.55 11.08 0.49
N TRP A 15 -9.79 11.30 0.03
CA TRP A 15 -10.85 10.27 -0.01
C TRP A 15 -10.72 9.28 -1.15
N ILE A 16 -9.90 9.55 -2.17
CA ILE A 16 -9.68 8.62 -3.28
C ILE A 16 -9.11 7.29 -2.78
N ILE A 17 -8.13 7.33 -1.88
CA ILE A 17 -7.47 6.14 -1.34
C ILE A 17 -8.45 5.29 -0.50
N PRO A 18 -9.19 5.85 0.48
CA PRO A 18 -10.22 5.13 1.23
C PRO A 18 -11.31 4.52 0.35
N VAL A 19 -11.82 5.25 -0.64
CA VAL A 19 -12.89 4.76 -1.52
C VAL A 19 -12.40 3.59 -2.36
N LEU A 20 -11.23 3.72 -3.00
CA LEU A 20 -10.63 2.62 -3.77
C LEU A 20 -10.32 1.41 -2.86
N GLY A 21 -9.83 1.66 -1.65
CA GLY A 21 -9.60 0.62 -0.65
C GLY A 21 -10.86 -0.13 -0.25
N ALA A 22 -11.98 0.58 -0.05
CA ALA A 22 -13.27 -0.02 0.27
C ALA A 22 -13.82 -0.86 -0.89
N ILE A 23 -13.72 -0.36 -2.13
CA ILE A 23 -14.11 -1.11 -3.33
C ILE A 23 -13.27 -2.38 -3.45
N PHE A 24 -11.96 -2.28 -3.30
CA PHE A 24 -11.05 -3.42 -3.34
C PHE A 24 -11.34 -4.45 -2.25
N ALA A 25 -11.53 -4.02 -1.00
CA ALA A 25 -11.86 -4.89 0.12
C ALA A 25 -13.18 -5.64 -0.12
N THR A 26 -14.19 -4.94 -0.65
CA THR A 26 -15.49 -5.53 -0.99
C THR A 26 -15.34 -6.56 -2.09
N TYR A 27 -14.63 -6.23 -3.17
CA TYR A 27 -14.34 -7.16 -4.26
C TYR A 27 -13.61 -8.42 -3.75
N TYR A 28 -12.61 -8.24 -2.90
CA TYR A 28 -11.84 -9.33 -2.33
C TYR A 28 -12.71 -10.24 -1.44
N LEU A 29 -13.56 -9.68 -0.57
CA LEU A 29 -14.49 -10.45 0.25
C LEU A 29 -15.49 -11.26 -0.58
N ILE A 30 -15.97 -10.69 -1.70
CA ILE A 30 -16.82 -11.42 -2.65
C ILE A 30 -16.04 -12.56 -3.30
N SER A 31 -14.80 -12.30 -3.73
CA SER A 31 -13.94 -13.27 -4.41
C SER A 31 -13.54 -14.47 -3.53
N ILE A 32 -13.39 -14.29 -2.21
CA ILE A 32 -12.99 -15.37 -1.30
C ILE A 32 -14.18 -16.18 -0.76
N LYS A 33 -15.42 -15.85 -1.15
CA LYS A 33 -16.62 -16.46 -0.59
C LYS A 33 -16.70 -17.98 -0.81
N ASP A 34 -16.08 -18.49 -1.87
CA ASP A 34 -16.10 -19.92 -2.23
C ASP A 34 -14.85 -20.70 -1.78
N LEU A 35 -13.88 -20.06 -1.12
CA LEU A 35 -12.65 -20.71 -0.65
C LEU A 35 -12.87 -21.52 0.64
N ASP A 36 -11.93 -22.41 0.97
CA ASP A 36 -11.92 -23.13 2.24
C ASP A 36 -11.83 -22.20 3.45
N TRP A 37 -12.39 -22.64 4.58
CA TRP A 37 -12.50 -21.84 5.81
C TRP A 37 -11.13 -21.32 6.30
N GLU A 38 -10.07 -22.13 6.21
CA GLU A 38 -8.71 -21.73 6.64
C GLU A 38 -8.13 -20.59 5.80
N ALA A 39 -8.38 -20.57 4.49
CA ALA A 39 -7.97 -19.48 3.61
C ALA A 39 -8.85 -18.22 3.75
N LYS A 40 -10.11 -18.38 4.19
CA LYS A 40 -11.04 -17.27 4.43
C LYS A 40 -10.65 -16.41 5.63
N VAL A 41 -10.13 -17.00 6.72
CA VAL A 41 -9.87 -16.28 7.97
C VAL A 41 -8.85 -15.16 7.78
N SER A 42 -7.73 -15.43 7.11
CA SER A 42 -6.69 -14.42 6.84
C SER A 42 -7.22 -13.29 5.95
N GLY A 43 -7.98 -13.64 4.91
CA GLY A 43 -8.59 -12.68 4.00
C GLY A 43 -9.61 -11.77 4.67
N VAL A 44 -10.48 -12.33 5.50
CA VAL A 44 -11.47 -11.58 6.28
C VAL A 44 -10.79 -10.68 7.31
N PHE A 45 -9.74 -11.15 7.98
CA PHE A 45 -8.98 -10.35 8.95
C PHE A 45 -8.38 -9.09 8.29
N CYS A 46 -7.75 -9.23 7.12
CA CYS A 46 -7.23 -8.10 6.36
C CYS A 46 -8.34 -7.11 5.96
N ALA A 47 -9.49 -7.62 5.51
CA ALA A 47 -10.62 -6.76 5.13
C ALA A 47 -11.17 -5.97 6.33
N VAL A 48 -11.32 -6.60 7.50
CA VAL A 48 -11.79 -5.94 8.72
C VAL A 48 -10.83 -4.84 9.17
N MET A 49 -9.52 -5.10 9.16
CA MET A 49 -8.52 -4.06 9.45
C MET A 49 -8.66 -2.88 8.48
N LEU A 50 -8.74 -3.16 7.18
CA LEU A 50 -8.83 -2.12 6.15
C LEU A 50 -10.10 -1.28 6.30
N PHE A 51 -11.26 -1.90 6.49
CA PHE A 51 -12.52 -1.20 6.76
C PHE A 51 -12.46 -0.41 8.08
N GLY A 52 -11.80 -0.94 9.11
CA GLY A 52 -11.56 -0.24 10.37
C GLY A 52 -10.77 1.05 10.16
N LEU A 53 -9.65 1.00 9.42
CA LEU A 53 -8.84 2.18 9.08
C LEU A 53 -9.64 3.21 8.28
N ILE A 54 -10.39 2.74 7.27
CA ILE A 54 -11.26 3.61 6.47
C ILE A 54 -12.33 4.27 7.34
N GLY A 55 -12.93 3.53 8.27
CA GLY A 55 -13.92 4.03 9.22
C GLY A 55 -13.34 5.10 10.16
N ILE A 56 -12.14 4.87 10.71
CA ILE A 56 -11.44 5.87 11.55
C ILE A 56 -11.17 7.15 10.74
N PHE A 57 -10.69 7.01 9.50
CA PHE A 57 -10.44 8.14 8.61
C PHE A 57 -11.73 8.92 8.30
N ALA A 58 -12.82 8.20 8.00
CA ALA A 58 -14.14 8.78 7.75
C ALA A 58 -14.66 9.55 8.97
N LEU A 59 -14.55 8.96 10.16
CA LEU A 59 -14.98 9.57 11.41
C LEU A 59 -14.17 10.84 11.72
N ARG A 60 -12.84 10.77 11.56
CA ARG A 60 -11.96 11.93 11.74
C ARG A 60 -12.32 13.06 10.77
N THR A 61 -12.61 12.73 9.51
CA THR A 61 -13.02 13.70 8.49
C THR A 61 -14.38 14.32 8.82
N ALA A 62 -15.37 13.51 9.24
CA ALA A 62 -16.69 14.00 9.62
C ALA A 62 -16.61 14.96 10.83
N ILE A 63 -15.83 14.62 11.84
CA ILE A 63 -15.57 15.50 13.00
C ILE A 63 -14.86 16.80 12.56
N GLY A 64 -13.92 16.71 11.62
CA GLY A 64 -13.21 17.86 11.06
C GLY A 64 -14.09 18.80 10.24
N LEU A 65 -15.05 18.25 9.48
CA LEU A 65 -16.06 19.00 8.73
C LEU A 65 -17.04 19.72 9.68
N LEU A 66 -17.55 19.02 10.68
CA LEU A 66 -18.49 19.57 11.67
C LEU A 66 -17.85 20.70 12.51
N ARG A 67 -16.53 20.66 12.70
CA ARG A 67 -15.74 21.72 13.36
C ARG A 67 -15.39 22.89 12.44
N GLY A 68 -15.80 22.89 11.16
CA GLY A 68 -15.55 23.97 10.20
C GLY A 68 -14.08 24.14 9.79
N THR A 69 -13.25 23.11 10.01
CA THR A 69 -11.78 23.17 9.77
C THR A 69 -11.35 22.54 8.45
N HIS A 70 -12.22 21.76 7.80
CA HIS A 70 -11.92 21.00 6.59
C HIS A 70 -12.85 21.44 5.45
N TYR A 71 -12.30 21.69 4.26
CA TYR A 71 -13.07 21.95 3.04
C TYR A 71 -12.84 20.81 2.04
N LEU A 72 -13.91 20.31 1.44
CA LEU A 72 -13.87 19.30 0.37
C LEU A 72 -13.49 19.99 -0.94
N GLU A 73 -12.20 20.30 -1.11
CA GLU A 73 -11.72 20.88 -2.36
C GLU A 73 -11.03 19.80 -3.21
N PHE A 74 -11.63 19.48 -4.35
CA PHE A 74 -11.08 18.56 -5.36
C PHE A 74 -10.02 19.23 -6.26
N ARG A 75 -9.82 20.55 -6.12
CA ARG A 75 -8.91 21.35 -6.95
C ARG A 75 -7.44 21.00 -6.77
N SER A 76 -7.07 20.50 -5.59
CA SER A 76 -5.71 20.01 -5.25
C SER A 76 -5.24 18.82 -6.10
N LEU A 77 -6.15 18.10 -6.77
CA LEU A 77 -5.78 17.01 -7.69
C LEU A 77 -5.01 17.50 -8.93
N TYR A 78 -5.19 18.77 -9.31
CA TYR A 78 -4.72 19.30 -10.60
C TYR A 78 -3.69 20.43 -10.46
N GLU A 79 -3.35 20.86 -9.23
CA GLU A 79 -2.70 22.15 -9.01
C GLU A 79 -1.16 22.14 -9.15
N SER A 80 -0.54 20.98 -9.37
CA SER A 80 0.91 20.92 -9.62
C SER A 80 1.30 19.81 -10.60
N HIS A 81 1.82 20.20 -11.76
CA HIS A 81 2.41 19.30 -12.76
C HIS A 81 3.44 18.35 -12.13
N ARG A 82 4.19 18.82 -11.12
CA ARG A 82 5.17 18.02 -10.38
C ARG A 82 4.53 16.90 -9.55
N LEU A 83 3.40 17.16 -8.90
CA LEU A 83 2.65 16.14 -8.16
C LEU A 83 2.01 15.12 -9.09
N ALA A 84 1.52 15.57 -10.25
CA ALA A 84 0.99 14.68 -11.28
C ALA A 84 2.06 13.73 -11.83
N VAL A 85 3.27 14.24 -12.12
CA VAL A 85 4.41 13.40 -12.54
C VAL A 85 4.82 12.42 -11.44
N LEU A 86 4.84 12.85 -10.18
CA LEU A 86 5.18 11.97 -9.06
C LEU A 86 4.16 10.82 -8.92
N ARG A 87 2.86 11.13 -8.95
CA ARG A 87 1.78 10.14 -8.91
C ARG A 87 1.81 9.21 -10.12
N GLY A 88 2.03 9.76 -11.31
CA GLY A 88 2.19 8.99 -12.54
C GLY A 88 3.39 8.03 -12.48
N SER A 89 4.52 8.49 -11.94
CA SER A 89 5.71 7.65 -11.76
C SER A 89 5.49 6.52 -10.75
N LEU A 90 4.82 6.81 -9.63
CA LEU A 90 4.43 5.79 -8.65
C LEU A 90 3.46 4.77 -9.23
N PHE A 91 2.48 5.23 -10.00
CA PHE A 91 1.53 4.36 -10.68
C PHE A 91 2.25 3.45 -11.69
N ALA A 92 3.10 4.02 -12.54
CA ALA A 92 3.90 3.25 -13.51
C ALA A 92 4.81 2.24 -12.81
N LEU A 93 5.45 2.62 -11.70
CA LEU A 93 6.28 1.73 -10.90
C LEU A 93 5.46 0.60 -10.28
N THR A 94 4.25 0.90 -9.81
CA THR A 94 3.32 -0.10 -9.25
C THR A 94 2.90 -1.10 -10.32
N VAL A 95 2.47 -0.62 -11.50
CA VAL A 95 2.10 -1.49 -12.63
C VAL A 95 3.28 -2.36 -13.05
N THR A 96 4.48 -1.77 -13.14
CA THR A 96 5.70 -2.50 -13.50
C THR A 96 6.03 -3.57 -12.46
N SER A 97 5.94 -3.23 -11.17
CA SER A 97 6.16 -4.19 -10.08
C SER A 97 5.18 -5.37 -10.18
N VAL A 98 3.89 -5.09 -10.36
CA VAL A 98 2.85 -6.12 -10.51
C VAL A 98 3.11 -7.01 -11.73
N ALA A 99 3.52 -6.44 -12.86
CA ALA A 99 3.86 -7.21 -14.06
C ALA A 99 5.10 -8.10 -13.89
N VAL A 100 6.02 -7.72 -12.99
CA VAL A 100 7.27 -8.46 -12.73
C VAL A 100 7.08 -9.56 -11.67
N ILE A 101 6.04 -9.49 -10.83
CA ILE A 101 5.73 -10.50 -9.79
C ILE A 101 5.79 -11.95 -10.32
N PRO A 102 5.18 -12.31 -11.47
CA PRO A 102 5.18 -13.70 -11.95
C PRO A 102 6.57 -14.27 -12.23
N TRP A 103 7.57 -13.42 -12.48
CA TRP A 103 8.95 -13.84 -12.79
C TRP A 103 9.90 -13.63 -11.62
N ALA A 104 9.77 -12.53 -10.89
CA ALA A 104 10.66 -12.17 -9.79
C ALA A 104 10.24 -12.78 -8.44
N GLY A 105 8.99 -13.21 -8.31
CA GLY A 105 8.41 -13.61 -7.02
C GLY A 105 7.96 -12.42 -6.17
N PHE A 106 7.40 -12.70 -5.01
CA PHE A 106 6.91 -11.68 -4.07
C PHE A 106 8.06 -10.87 -3.45
N THR A 107 9.13 -11.54 -3.02
CA THR A 107 10.18 -10.89 -2.21
C THR A 107 11.00 -9.94 -3.06
N LEU A 108 11.41 -10.38 -4.25
CA LEU A 108 12.28 -9.58 -5.12
C LEU A 108 11.53 -8.43 -5.79
N SER A 109 10.25 -8.63 -6.14
CA SER A 109 9.40 -7.55 -6.67
C SER A 109 9.14 -6.48 -5.60
N THR A 110 8.82 -6.89 -4.37
CA THR A 110 8.60 -5.99 -3.23
C THR A 110 9.89 -5.23 -2.90
N PHE A 111 11.04 -5.92 -2.85
CA PHE A 111 12.33 -5.29 -2.64
C PHE A 111 12.63 -4.26 -3.73
N GLY A 112 12.53 -4.65 -5.01
CA GLY A 112 12.81 -3.77 -6.14
C GLY A 112 11.91 -2.54 -6.16
N PHE A 113 10.61 -2.73 -5.90
CA PHE A 113 9.63 -1.65 -5.81
C PHE A 113 9.95 -0.66 -4.69
N LEU A 114 10.18 -1.16 -3.46
CA LEU A 114 10.49 -0.32 -2.30
C LEU A 114 11.84 0.38 -2.47
N PHE A 115 12.84 -0.34 -2.98
CA PHE A 115 14.15 0.21 -3.26
C PHE A 115 14.09 1.35 -4.28
N ALA A 116 13.35 1.16 -5.38
CA ALA A 116 13.13 2.21 -6.37
C ALA A 116 12.37 3.41 -5.78
N CYS A 117 11.35 3.18 -4.95
CA CYS A 117 10.66 4.26 -4.23
C CYS A 117 11.60 5.04 -3.29
N PHE A 118 12.41 4.35 -2.49
CA PHE A 118 13.30 4.99 -1.53
C PHE A 118 14.42 5.78 -2.21
N LEU A 119 14.98 5.26 -3.31
CA LEU A 119 15.98 5.97 -4.10
C LEU A 119 15.39 7.16 -4.84
N TRP A 120 14.28 6.96 -5.56
CA TRP A 120 13.80 7.96 -6.50
C TRP A 120 12.89 9.00 -5.85
N LEU A 121 11.96 8.57 -4.98
CA LEU A 121 11.02 9.47 -4.31
C LEU A 121 11.60 10.06 -3.02
N GLN A 122 12.16 9.23 -2.15
CA GLN A 122 12.69 9.71 -0.85
C GLN A 122 14.14 10.19 -0.92
N ARG A 123 14.85 9.95 -2.03
CA ARG A 123 16.27 10.31 -2.19
C ARG A 123 17.16 9.81 -1.05
N MET A 124 16.84 8.62 -0.54
CA MET A 124 17.65 7.97 0.50
C MET A 124 19.00 7.52 -0.06
N SER A 125 20.01 7.39 0.82
CA SER A 125 21.28 6.79 0.42
C SER A 125 21.08 5.33 0.02
N VAL A 126 21.86 4.85 -0.96
CA VAL A 126 21.72 3.50 -1.53
C VAL A 126 21.78 2.42 -0.45
N ARG A 127 22.66 2.57 0.55
CA ARG A 127 22.78 1.64 1.68
C ARG A 127 21.53 1.64 2.55
N ALA A 128 21.04 2.82 2.94
CA ALA A 128 19.85 2.91 3.79
C ALA A 128 18.62 2.35 3.07
N ALA A 129 18.44 2.71 1.80
CA ALA A 129 17.35 2.21 0.96
C ALA A 129 17.38 0.68 0.80
N ALA A 130 18.56 0.09 0.59
CA ALA A 130 18.70 -1.36 0.46
C ALA A 130 18.39 -2.08 1.77
N ILE A 131 18.87 -1.56 2.91
CA ILE A 131 18.62 -2.17 4.22
C ILE A 131 17.15 -2.09 4.58
N THR A 132 16.52 -0.91 4.42
CA THR A 132 15.10 -0.74 4.76
C THR A 132 14.18 -1.53 3.83
N ALA A 133 14.42 -1.48 2.52
CA ALA A 133 13.65 -2.27 1.56
C ALA A 133 13.84 -3.78 1.79
N GLY A 134 15.07 -4.22 2.08
CA GLY A 134 15.38 -5.61 2.39
C GLY A 134 14.68 -6.08 3.66
N ALA A 135 14.76 -5.30 4.74
CA ALA A 135 14.09 -5.61 6.00
C ALA A 135 12.57 -5.69 5.85
N LEU A 136 11.95 -4.76 5.11
CA LEU A 136 10.51 -4.80 4.85
C LEU A 136 10.11 -5.98 3.95
N ALA A 137 10.86 -6.25 2.88
CA ALA A 137 10.57 -7.35 1.97
C ALA A 137 10.69 -8.72 2.68
N LEU A 138 11.73 -8.90 3.48
CA LEU A 138 11.91 -10.11 4.31
C LEU A 138 10.84 -10.21 5.40
N GLY A 139 10.47 -9.09 6.04
CA GLY A 139 9.36 -9.07 7.00
C GLY A 139 8.03 -9.49 6.36
N GLY A 140 7.77 -9.01 5.14
CA GLY A 140 6.64 -9.43 4.33
C GLY A 140 6.70 -10.92 4.00
N TYR A 141 7.86 -11.43 3.58
CA TYR A 141 8.06 -12.85 3.30
C TYR A 141 7.72 -13.71 4.53
N VAL A 142 8.26 -13.36 5.70
CA VAL A 142 7.99 -14.08 6.95
C VAL A 142 6.50 -14.05 7.30
N LEU A 143 5.87 -12.87 7.27
CA LEU A 143 4.46 -12.73 7.60
C LEU A 143 3.56 -13.50 6.62
N PHE A 144 3.74 -13.29 5.32
CA PHE A 144 2.80 -13.77 4.33
C PHE A 144 3.04 -15.22 3.89
N ILE A 145 4.30 -15.61 3.71
CA ILE A 145 4.65 -16.95 3.21
C ILE A 145 4.84 -17.91 4.37
N LEU A 146 5.58 -17.55 5.41
CA LEU A 146 5.83 -18.48 6.52
C LEU A 146 4.66 -18.56 7.50
N ILE A 147 4.15 -17.42 7.97
CA ILE A 147 3.10 -17.39 9.00
C ILE A 147 1.73 -17.63 8.38
N LEU A 148 1.37 -16.87 7.34
CA LEU A 148 0.05 -16.94 6.71
C LEU A 148 -0.07 -18.03 5.63
N ARG A 149 1.03 -18.72 5.28
CA ARG A 149 1.08 -19.77 4.24
C ARG A 149 0.39 -19.37 2.93
N THR A 150 0.54 -18.10 2.55
CA THR A 150 -0.08 -17.57 1.34
C THR A 150 0.66 -18.09 0.11
N SER A 151 -0.09 -18.58 -0.88
CA SER A 151 0.45 -19.08 -2.15
C SER A 151 0.89 -17.94 -3.06
N PHE A 152 1.94 -17.20 -2.68
CA PHE A 152 2.52 -16.21 -3.58
C PHE A 152 3.37 -16.89 -4.67
N PRO A 153 3.48 -16.30 -5.88
CA PRO A 153 4.31 -16.83 -6.95
C PRO A 153 5.75 -17.03 -6.48
N GLN A 154 6.27 -18.23 -6.67
CA GLN A 154 7.64 -18.57 -6.30
C GLN A 154 8.59 -18.00 -7.36
N GLY A 155 9.35 -16.98 -6.97
CA GLY A 155 10.43 -16.44 -7.79
C GLY A 155 11.76 -17.14 -7.53
N PRO A 156 12.82 -16.71 -8.22
CA PRO A 156 14.16 -17.27 -8.06
C PRO A 156 14.69 -17.18 -6.63
N PHE A 157 14.28 -16.18 -5.85
CA PHE A 157 14.66 -16.08 -4.43
C PHE A 157 13.96 -17.15 -3.59
N GLU A 158 12.65 -17.30 -3.74
CA GLU A 158 11.86 -18.31 -3.03
C GLU A 158 12.32 -19.73 -3.38
N SER A 159 12.68 -19.99 -4.65
CA SER A 159 13.24 -21.28 -5.08
C SER A 159 14.63 -21.57 -4.50
N LEU A 160 15.49 -20.54 -4.34
CA LEU A 160 16.78 -20.72 -3.69
C LEU A 160 16.63 -21.00 -2.19
N VAL A 161 15.72 -20.28 -1.52
CA VAL A 161 15.43 -20.49 -0.10
C VAL A 161 14.85 -21.89 0.12
N SER A 162 13.91 -22.36 -0.71
CA SER A 162 13.37 -23.71 -0.58
C SER A 162 14.44 -24.78 -0.80
N THR A 163 15.31 -24.59 -1.80
CA THR A 163 16.42 -25.52 -2.09
C THR A 163 17.43 -25.59 -0.94
N LEU A 164 17.72 -24.45 -0.28
CA LEU A 164 18.69 -24.38 0.82
C LEU A 164 18.12 -24.85 2.17
N THR A 165 16.83 -24.63 2.42
CA THR A 165 16.20 -24.91 3.73
C THR A 165 15.34 -26.18 3.74
N GLY A 166 15.04 -26.77 2.59
CA GLY A 166 14.27 -28.02 2.48
C GLY A 166 12.77 -27.87 2.80
N LEU A 167 12.28 -26.63 2.87
CA LEU A 167 10.86 -26.25 3.00
C LEU A 167 10.34 -25.76 1.65
#